data_AF-A0A239C2E3-F1
#
_entry.id   AF-A0A239C2E3-F1
#
_cell.length_a   1.000
_cell.length_b   1.000
_cell.length_c   1.000
_cell.angle_alpha   90.00
_cell.angle_beta   90.00
_cell.angle_gamma   90.00
#
_symmetry.space_group_name_H-M   'P 1'
#
loop_
_entity.id
_entity.type
_entity.pdbx_description
1 polymer ?
#
loop_
_entity_poly.entity_id
_entity_poly.type
_entity_poly.pdbx_seq_one_letter_code
_entity_poly.pdbx_strand_id
1 'polypeptide(L)' 'MAFLAYHLHWPLTELMELPHRERRSWVAEVSAINTTLNQAAQRS' A
#
# COMPACT_ATOMS: atom_id res chain seq x y z
N MET A 1 -3.87 7.01 0.65
CA MET A 1 -4.60 5.98 1.43
C MET A 1 -5.59 5.18 0.59
N ALA A 2 -6.25 5.73 -0.44
CA ALA A 2 -7.22 5.00 -1.27
C ALA A 2 -6.64 3.80 -2.07
N PHE A 3 -5.36 3.82 -2.43
CA PHE A 3 -4.73 2.76 -3.23
C PHE A 3 -4.53 1.44 -2.46
N LEU A 4 -4.22 1.52 -1.16
CA LEU A 4 -4.04 0.36 -0.30
C LEU A 4 -5.37 -0.37 -0.04
N ALA A 5 -6.42 0.38 0.29
CA ALA A 5 -7.74 -0.18 0.56
C ALA A 5 -8.34 -0.86 -0.68
N TYR A 6 -8.10 -0.31 -1.88
CA TYR A 6 -8.67 -0.85 -3.12
C TYR A 6 -7.95 -2.12 -3.60
N HIS A 7 -6.64 -2.26 -3.39
CA HIS A 7 -5.88 -3.44 -3.86
C HIS A 7 -5.70 -4.56 -2.83
N LEU A 8 -5.70 -4.27 -1.53
CA LEU A 8 -5.43 -5.27 -0.48
C LEU A 8 -6.69 -5.78 0.24
N HIS A 9 -7.89 -5.33 -0.14
CA HIS A 9 -9.13 -5.60 0.60
C HIS A 9 -9.04 -5.24 2.09
N TRP A 10 -8.15 -4.30 2.45
CA TRP A 10 -7.97 -3.87 3.83
C TRP A 10 -9.15 -2.99 4.26
N PRO A 11 -9.96 -3.38 5.26
CA PRO A 11 -11.05 -2.55 5.76
C PRO A 11 -10.53 -1.20 6.30
N LEU A 12 -11.18 -0.11 5.88
CA LEU A 12 -10.79 1.27 6.24
C LEU A 12 -10.74 1.50 7.76
N THR A 13 -11.57 0.79 8.52
CA THR A 13 -11.62 0.86 9.99
C THR A 13 -10.30 0.42 10.64
N GLU A 14 -9.73 -0.68 10.17
CA GLU A 14 -8.47 -1.23 10.69
C GLU A 14 -7.29 -0.32 10.33
N LEU A 15 -7.32 0.31 9.15
CA LEU A 15 -6.34 1.33 8.79
C LEU A 15 -6.43 2.56 9.72
N MET A 16 -7.64 2.96 10.13
CA MET A 16 -7.83 4.09 11.04
C MET A 16 -7.41 3.78 12.49
N GLU A 17 -7.39 2.51 12.88
CA GLU A 17 -6.89 2.04 14.17
C GLU A 17 -5.35 2.01 14.23
N LEU A 18 -4.68 1.97 13.08
CA LEU A 18 -3.22 2.03 13.04
C LEU A 18 -2.68 3.43 13.42
N PRO A 19 -1.67 3.49 14.32
CA PRO A 19 -0.96 4.72 14.63
C PRO A 19 -0.50 5.45 13.37
N HIS A 20 -0.58 6.79 13.33
CA HIS A 20 -0.19 7.60 12.17
C HIS A 20 1.21 7.29 11.63
N ARG A 21 2.16 6.91 12.50
CA ARG A 21 3.52 6.53 12.11
C ARG A 21 3.53 5.23 11.30
N GLU A 22 2.72 4.26 11.72
CA GLU A 22 2.67 2.92 11.17
C GLU A 22 1.96 2.93 9.81
N ARG A 23 0.89 3.73 9.70
CA ARG A 23 0.26 4.03 8.40
C ARG A 23 1.24 4.58 7.37
N ARG A 24 2.18 5.45 7.77
CA ARG A 24 3.18 6.01 6.84
C ARG A 24 4.20 4.97 6.41
N SER A 25 4.65 4.10 7.31
CA SER A 25 5.56 3.00 6.98
C SER A 25 4.95 2.03 5.98
N TRP A 26 3.71 1.59 6.24
CA TRP A 26 2.99 0.70 5.32
C TRP A 26 2.77 1.30 3.94
N VAL A 27 2.45 2.60 3.85
CA VAL A 27 2.35 3.29 2.55
C VAL A 27 3.67 3.27 1.79
N ALA A 28 4.80 3.52 2.47
CA ALA A 28 6.10 3.50 1.83
C ALA A 28 6.47 2.10 1.30
N GLU A 29 6.28 1.07 2.13
CA GLU A 29 6.61 -0.33 1.76
C GLU A 29 5.79 -0.82 0.57
N VAL A 30 4.47 -0.62 0.62
CA VAL A 30 3.60 -1.06 -0.48
C VAL A 30 3.85 -0.25 -1.76
N SER A 31 4.19 1.04 -1.64
CA SER A 31 4.56 1.84 -2.82
C SER A 31 5.84 1.30 -3.47
N ALA A 32 6.84 0.90 -2.68
CA ALA A 32 8.07 0.30 -3.19
C ALA A 32 7.79 -1.02 -3.93
N ILE A 33 6.99 -1.91 -3.34
CA ILE A 33 6.59 -3.18 -3.97
C ILE A 33 5.87 -2.93 -5.29
N ASN A 34 4.90 -2.00 -5.32
CA ASN A 34 4.15 -1.68 -6.53
C ASN A 34 5.05 -1.09 -7.63
N THR A 35 6.02 -0.26 -7.28
CA THR A 35 7.01 0.24 -8.24
C THR A 35 7.80 -0.91 -8.85
N THR A 36 8.28 -1.87 -8.05
CA THR A 36 9.00 -3.04 -8.56
C THR A 36 8.13 -3.92 -9.46
N LEU A 37 6.89 -4.21 -9.05
CA LEU A 37 5.96 -5.01 -9.83
C LEU A 37 5.60 -4.35 -11.16
N ASN A 38 5.29 -3.05 -11.17
CA ASN A 38 5.01 -2.31 -12.40
C ASN A 38 6.22 -2.29 -13.33
N GLN A 39 7.42 -2.08 -12.79
CA GLN A 39 8.66 -2.15 -13.57
C GLN A 39 8.93 -3.54 -14.15
N ALA A 40 8.53 -4.61 -13.48
CA ALA A 40 8.62 -5.98 -13.99
C ALA A 40 7.57 -6.22 -15.08
N ALA A 41 6.33 -5.77 -14.87
CA ALA A 41 5.23 -5.89 -15.83
C ALA A 41 5.44 -5.06 -17.11
N GLN A 42 6.14 -3.92 -17.04
CA GLN A 42 6.47 -3.12 -18.22
C GLN A 42 7.59 -3.73 -19.09
N ARG A 43 8.30 -4.77 -18.62
CA ARG A 43 9.41 -5.41 -19.33
C ARG A 43 9.01 -6.72 -20.05
N SER A 44 7.75 -7.12 -19.97
CA SER A 44 7.15 -8.27 -20.67
C SER A 44 6.34 -7.83 -21.87
#